data_AF-A0A537I814-F1
#
_entry.id   AF-A0A537I814-F1
#
_cell.length_a   1.000
_cell.length_b   1.000
_cell.length_c   1.000
_cell.angle_alpha   90.00
_cell.angle_beta   90.00
_cell.angle_gamma   90.00
#
_symmetry.space_group_name_H-M   'P 1'
#
loop_
_entity.id
_entity.type
_entity.pdbx_description
1 polymer ?
#
loop_
_entity_poly.entity_id
_entity_poly.type
_entity_poly.pdbx_seq_one_letter_code
_entity_poly.pdbx_strand_id
1 'polypeptide(L)'
;MAWKMVLQLGGMEPIDRLIRRIEKAEVPLREEETRFESIKEKHTRREPLTSEETNLVLELAKKAEQWEKAVESSARTEPEQTLPGC
;
A
#
# COMPACT_ATOMS: atom_id res chain seq x y z
N MET A 1 -16.84 -23.04 5.35
CA MET A 1 -15.66 -22.58 4.57
C MET A 1 -14.76 -21.76 5.49
N ALA A 2 -13.88 -22.43 6.24
CA ALA A 2 -13.05 -21.82 7.28
C ALA A 2 -11.67 -21.45 6.70
N TRP A 3 -11.52 -20.21 6.25
CA TRP A 3 -10.23 -19.64 5.84
C TRP A 3 -9.90 -18.49 6.78
N LYS A 4 -9.76 -18.81 8.07
CA LYS A 4 -9.48 -17.81 9.11
C LYS A 4 -8.52 -18.40 10.11
N MET A 5 -7.33 -18.78 9.66
CA MET A 5 -6.25 -19.23 10.54
C MET A 5 -4.96 -19.34 9.73
N VAL A 6 -4.32 -18.20 9.41
CA VAL A 6 -2.88 -18.17 9.14
C VAL A 6 -2.35 -16.83 9.65
N LEU A 7 -1.37 -16.92 10.57
CA LEU A 7 -0.47 -15.88 11.08
C LEU A 7 -0.93 -15.05 12.28
N GLN A 8 -0.84 -15.68 13.45
CA GLN A 8 -0.30 -15.02 14.63
C GLN A 8 1.23 -14.89 14.48
N LEU A 9 1.76 -13.68 14.27
CA LEU A 9 3.10 -13.28 14.70
C LEU A 9 3.07 -11.77 15.01
N GLY A 10 3.67 -11.38 16.13
CA GLY A 10 3.36 -10.17 16.87
C GLY A 10 3.52 -8.83 16.13
N GLY A 11 2.61 -7.91 16.45
CA GLY A 11 2.81 -6.46 16.35
C GLY A 11 2.91 -5.82 14.96
N MET A 12 2.90 -6.60 13.88
CA MET A 12 2.91 -6.11 12.50
C MET A 12 1.54 -6.35 11.86
N GLU A 13 0.98 -5.36 11.17
CA GLU A 13 -0.28 -5.50 10.43
C GLU A 13 -0.22 -6.74 9.50
N PRO A 14 -1.32 -7.52 9.38
CA PRO A 14 -1.33 -8.68 8.51
C PRO A 14 -1.10 -8.25 7.06
N ILE A 15 -0.24 -8.98 6.33
CA ILE A 15 0.08 -8.77 4.91
C ILE A 15 -1.20 -8.57 4.07
N ASP A 16 -2.26 -9.32 4.37
CA ASP A 16 -3.59 -9.18 3.74
C ASP A 16 -4.17 -7.77 3.80
N ARG A 17 -4.00 -7.08 4.93
CA ARG A 17 -4.50 -5.72 5.12
C ARG A 17 -3.65 -4.70 4.36
N LEU A 18 -2.33 -4.91 4.32
CA LEU A 18 -1.41 -4.07 3.55
C LEU A 18 -1.69 -4.20 2.04
N ILE A 19 -1.84 -5.42 1.54
CA ILE A 19 -2.21 -5.70 0.14
C ILE A 19 -3.51 -4.99 -0.22
N ARG A 20 -4.57 -5.14 0.59
CA ARG A 20 -5.85 -4.46 0.36
C ARG A 20 -5.73 -2.94 0.34
N ARG A 21 -4.87 -2.36 1.17
CA ARG A 21 -4.67 -0.90 1.22
C ARG A 21 -4.02 -0.41 -0.07
N ILE A 22 -3.03 -1.15 -0.58
CA ILE A 22 -2.37 -0.85 -1.86
C ILE A 22 -3.36 -0.95 -3.01
N GLU A 23 -4.16 -2.03 -3.05
CA GLU A 23 -5.20 -2.21 -4.08
C GLU A 23 -6.26 -1.11 -4.03
N LYS A 24 -6.65 -0.65 -2.84
CA LYS A 24 -7.64 0.43 -2.68
C LYS A 24 -7.09 1.79 -3.11
N ALA A 25 -5.81 2.06 -2.87
CA ALA A 25 -5.20 3.34 -3.23
C ALA A 25 -4.86 3.46 -4.72
N GLU A 26 -4.95 2.35 -5.49
CA GLU A 26 -4.65 2.28 -6.93
C GLU A 26 -3.32 2.98 -7.28
N VAL A 27 -2.31 2.82 -6.42
CA VAL A 27 -1.02 3.48 -6.60
C VAL A 27 -0.37 2.94 -7.86
N PRO A 28 0.20 3.79 -8.74
CA PRO A 28 0.92 3.31 -9.91
C PRO A 28 2.22 2.59 -9.49
N LEU A 29 2.18 1.26 -9.42
CA LEU A 29 3.29 0.41 -9.02
C LEU A 29 4.35 0.21 -10.12
N ARG A 30 4.00 0.43 -11.40
CA ARG A 30 4.90 0.26 -12.57
C ARG A 30 5.75 -1.01 -12.48
N GLU A 31 7.05 -0.90 -12.23
CA GLU A 31 8.01 -2.01 -12.15
C GLU A 31 7.79 -2.91 -10.92
N GLU A 32 7.18 -2.35 -9.87
CA GLU A 32 6.84 -3.05 -8.63
C GLU A 32 5.54 -3.86 -8.76
N GLU A 33 4.75 -3.65 -9.82
CA GLU A 33 3.47 -4.35 -10.06
C GLU A 33 3.68 -5.86 -10.24
N THR A 34 4.64 -6.25 -11.09
CA THR A 34 4.94 -7.67 -11.34
C THR A 34 5.46 -8.38 -10.09
N ARG A 35 6.24 -7.66 -9.26
CA ARG A 35 6.72 -8.16 -7.97
C ARG A 35 5.58 -8.30 -6.97
N PHE A 36 4.68 -7.32 -6.93
CA PHE A 36 3.51 -7.33 -6.07
C PHE A 36 2.51 -8.44 -6.43
N GLU A 37 2.27 -8.66 -7.73
CA GLU A 37 1.48 -9.79 -8.24
C GLU A 37 2.10 -11.13 -7.83
N SER A 38 3.43 -11.27 -7.93
CA SER A 38 4.13 -12.48 -7.48
C SER A 38 3.97 -12.70 -5.97
N ILE A 39 4.04 -11.64 -5.18
CA ILE A 39 3.83 -11.68 -3.72
C ILE A 39 2.38 -12.08 -3.39
N LYS A 40 1.40 -11.54 -4.11
CA LYS A 40 -0.02 -11.94 -3.97
C LYS A 40 -0.23 -13.41 -4.30
N GLU A 41 0.41 -13.91 -5.36
CA GLU A 41 0.30 -15.30 -5.76
C GLU A 41 0.92 -16.23 -4.70
N LYS A 42 2.12 -15.91 -4.21
CA LYS A 42 2.77 -16.62 -3.10
C LYS A 42 1.92 -16.62 -1.83
N HIS A 43 1.39 -15.46 -1.47
CA HIS A 43 0.50 -15.33 -0.31
C HIS A 43 -0.78 -16.17 -0.47
N THR A 44 -1.36 -16.20 -1.67
CA THR A 44 -2.52 -17.06 -2.01
C THR A 44 -2.18 -18.55 -1.87
N ARG A 45 -0.97 -18.94 -2.26
CA ARG A 45 -0.42 -20.29 -2.09
C ARG A 45 -0.01 -20.61 -0.64
N ARG A 46 -0.14 -19.65 0.28
CA ARG A 46 0.32 -19.73 1.68
C ARG A 46 1.81 -20.00 1.80
N GLU A 47 2.58 -19.56 0.82
CA GLU A 47 4.03 -19.62 0.86
C GLU A 47 4.58 -18.51 1.76
N PRO A 48 5.66 -18.78 2.52
CA PRO A 48 6.32 -17.76 3.31
C PRO A 48 6.95 -16.71 2.39
N LEU A 49 6.64 -15.45 2.65
CA LEU A 49 7.30 -14.32 2.01
C LEU A 49 8.69 -14.13 2.59
N THR A 50 9.63 -13.76 1.74
CA THR A 50 10.97 -13.35 2.16
C THR A 50 10.91 -11.99 2.86
N SER A 51 11.96 -11.67 3.62
CA SER A 51 12.08 -10.35 4.25
C SER A 51 12.07 -9.21 3.23
N GLU A 52 12.64 -9.44 2.05
CA GLU A 52 12.65 -8.46 0.95
C GLU A 52 11.24 -8.21 0.41
N GLU A 53 10.47 -9.27 0.18
CA GLU A 53 9.07 -9.18 -0.26
C GLU A 53 8.18 -8.51 0.80
N THR A 54 8.38 -8.85 2.08
CA THR A 54 7.65 -8.22 3.19
C THR A 54 7.94 -6.73 3.26
N ASN A 55 9.21 -6.33 3.11
CA ASN A 55 9.60 -4.92 3.11
C ASN A 55 9.01 -4.18 1.90
N LEU A 56 8.97 -4.82 0.73
CA LEU A 56 8.35 -4.26 -0.47
C LEU A 56 6.85 -3.98 -0.25
N VAL A 57 6.09 -4.91 0.32
CA VAL A 57 4.68 -4.69 0.66
C VAL A 57 4.51 -3.52 1.64
N LEU A 58 5.41 -3.41 2.62
CA LEU A 58 5.36 -2.34 3.61
C LEU A 58 5.62 -0.96 2.98
N GLU A 59 6.62 -0.87 2.11
CA GLU A 59 6.94 0.35 1.36
C GLU A 59 5.81 0.75 0.40
N LEU A 60 5.21 -0.23 -0.29
CA LEU A 60 4.05 0.02 -1.15
C LEU A 60 2.83 0.51 -0.36
N ALA A 61 2.56 -0.07 0.81
CA ALA A 61 1.47 0.38 1.68
C ALA A 61 1.70 1.80 2.19
N LYS A 62 2.96 2.17 2.46
CA LYS A 62 3.34 3.53 2.85
C LYS A 62 3.20 4.51 1.68
N LYS A 63 3.62 4.13 0.47
CA LYS A 63 3.38 4.90 -0.76
C LYS A 63 1.87 5.10 -0.99
N ALA A 64 1.06 4.08 -0.77
CA ALA A 64 -0.41 4.15 -0.86
C ALA A 64 -1.00 5.16 0.11
N GLU A 65 -0.57 5.15 1.37
CA GLU A 65 -0.99 6.16 2.35
C GLU A 65 -0.56 7.57 1.96
N GLN A 66 0.67 7.72 1.47
CA GLN A 66 1.16 9.02 0.99
C GLN A 66 0.41 9.50 -0.25
N TRP A 67 0.03 8.59 -1.14
CA TRP A 67 -0.75 8.90 -2.33
C TRP A 67 -2.16 9.36 -1.96
N GLU A 68 -2.84 8.64 -1.06
CA GLU A 68 -4.15 9.03 -0.52
C GLU A 68 -4.07 10.44 0.11
N LYS A 69 -3.08 10.68 0.98
CA LYS A 69 -2.84 12.00 1.58
C LYS A 69 -2.51 13.07 0.55
N ALA A 70 -1.73 12.76 -0.49
CA ALA A 70 -1.37 13.71 -1.53
C ALA A 70 -2.57 14.05 -2.42
N VAL A 71 -3.43 13.08 -2.73
CA VAL A 71 -4.70 13.28 -3.46
C VAL A 71 -5.66 14.13 -2.62
N GLU A 72 -5.81 13.82 -1.32
CA GLU A 72 -6.62 14.63 -0.39
C GLU A 72 -6.04 16.05 -0.20
N SER A 73 -4.71 16.20 -0.12
CA SER A 73 -4.03 17.49 0.02
C SER A 73 -4.07 18.33 -1.26
N SER A 74 -4.08 17.68 -2.43
CA SER A 74 -4.24 18.37 -3.72
C SER A 74 -5.67 18.90 -3.91
N ALA A 75 -6.66 18.27 -3.28
CA ALA A 75 -8.04 18.78 -3.24
C ALA A 75 -8.21 20.01 -2.31
N ARG A 76 -7.20 20.33 -1.48
CA ARG A 76 -7.25 21.42 -0.49
C ARG A 76 -6.24 22.53 -0.72
N THR A 77 -5.57 22.54 -1.87
CA THR A 77 -4.75 23.68 -2.30
C THR A 77 -5.48 24.45 -3.39
N GLU A 78 -6.55 25.12 -2.97
CA GLU A 78 -6.93 26.38 -3.62
C GLU A 78 -5.70 27.31 -3.54
N PRO A 79 -5.24 27.90 -4.65
CA PRO A 79 -4.15 28.87 -4.63
C PRO A 79 -4.70 30.21 -4.14
N GLU A 80 -5.12 30.31 -2.88
CA GLU A 80 -5.56 31.59 -2.31
C GLU A 80 -4.39 32.31 -1.61
N GLN A 81 -3.38 32.65 -2.40
CA GLN A 81 -2.43 33.71 -2.09
C GLN A 81 -2.08 34.45 -3.38
N THR A 82 -3.09 35.03 -4.04
CA THR A 82 -2.80 36.17 -4.90
C THR A 82 -2.57 37.35 -3.98
N LEU A 83 -1.29 37.66 -3.72
CA LEU A 83 -0.87 38.91 -3.13
C LEU A 83 -1.59 40.06 -3.85
N PRO A 84 -2.27 41.00 -3.17
CA PRO A 84 -2.70 42.22 -3.82
C PRO A 84 -1.43 43.04 -4.10
N GLY A 85 -0.92 42.92 -5.31
CA GLY A 85 0.16 43.75 -5.83
C GLY A 85 -0.38 45.12 -6.21
N CYS A 86 -0.01 46.11 -5.39
CA CYS A 86 0.05 47.56 -5.64
C CYS A 86 -1.24 48.33 -5.98
#